data_AF-A0A0B5QPN5-F1
#
_entry.id   AF-A0A0B5QPN5-F1
#
_cell.length_a   1.000
_cell.length_b   1.000
_cell.length_c   1.000
_cell.angle_alpha   90.00
_cell.angle_beta   90.00
_cell.angle_gamma   90.00
#
_symmetry.space_group_name_H-M   'P 1'
#
loop_
_entity.id
_entity.type
_entity.pdbx_description
1 polymer ?
#
loop_
_entity_poly.entity_id
_entity_poly.type
_entity_poly.pdbx_seq_one_letter_code
_entity_poly.pdbx_strand_id
1 'polypeptide(L)'
;MMIKFMQLGKNPVTGEDNEKDTWELINKDFKEESNEMLEAIQEGKLIHIAEETFDVIQVCIRSLVLLKKNGINLEVENKQHNKKLVKRRWNYLRFIRVFWDK
;
A
#
# COMPACT_ATOMS: atom_id res chain seq x y z
N MET A 1 11.83 15.38 -0.83
CA MET A 1 10.38 15.30 -0.63
C MET A 1 10.09 14.26 0.43
N MET A 2 9.16 14.54 1.34
CA MET A 2 8.71 13.60 2.37
C MET A 2 7.21 13.38 2.16
N ILE A 3 6.82 12.17 1.75
CA ILE A 3 5.42 11.75 1.65
C ILE A 3 5.14 10.88 2.87
N LYS A 4 4.04 11.17 3.58
CA LYS A 4 3.59 10.43 4.76
C LYS A 4 2.23 9.82 4.46
N PHE A 5 2.05 8.56 4.85
CA PHE A 5 0.77 7.87 4.77
C PHE A 5 0.27 7.55 6.18
N MET A 6 -1.05 7.53 6.34
CA MET A 6 -1.68 7.29 7.64
C MET A 6 -1.99 5.81 7.81
N GLN A 7 -1.73 5.29 9.01
CA GLN A 7 -2.41 4.07 9.45
C GLN A 7 -3.83 4.47 9.87
N LEU A 8 -4.83 3.96 9.17
CA LEU A 8 -6.23 4.28 9.44
C LEU A 8 -6.73 3.46 10.64
N GLY A 9 -7.59 4.09 11.45
CA GLY A 9 -8.36 3.44 12.51
C GLY A 9 -9.84 3.40 12.16
N LYS A 10 -10.71 3.53 13.15
CA LYS A 10 -12.16 3.63 12.92
C LYS A 10 -12.55 4.95 12.26
N ASN A 11 -13.28 4.87 11.15
CA ASN A 11 -13.93 6.00 10.50
C ASN A 11 -15.34 6.18 11.10
N PRO A 12 -15.65 7.34 11.75
CA PRO A 12 -16.96 7.57 12.35
C PRO A 12 -18.07 7.85 11.33
N VAL A 13 -17.71 8.21 10.09
CA VAL A 13 -18.66 8.55 9.02
C VAL A 13 -19.06 7.31 8.23
N THR A 14 -18.08 6.52 7.76
CA THR A 14 -18.37 5.28 7.00
C THR A 14 -18.67 4.10 7.92
N GLY A 15 -18.27 4.18 9.19
CA GLY A 15 -18.39 3.09 10.15
C GLY A 15 -17.31 2.01 10.00
N GLU A 16 -16.43 2.14 9.01
CA GLU A 16 -15.33 1.22 8.75
C GLU A 16 -14.29 1.28 9.88
N ASP A 17 -13.62 0.15 10.09
CA ASP A 17 -12.62 0.02 11.13
C ASP A 17 -11.43 -0.80 10.64
N ASN A 18 -10.42 -0.11 10.12
CA ASN A 18 -9.22 -0.73 9.58
C ASN A 18 -8.37 -1.40 10.68
N GLU A 19 -8.67 -1.15 11.96
CA GLU A 19 -8.06 -1.95 13.02
C GLU A 19 -8.59 -3.39 13.04
N LYS A 20 -9.79 -3.61 12.49
CA LYS A 20 -10.45 -4.90 12.33
C LYS A 20 -10.41 -5.44 10.90
N ASP A 21 -9.50 -4.93 10.07
CA ASP A 21 -9.33 -5.39 8.69
C ASP A 21 -9.17 -6.91 8.61
N THR A 22 -9.77 -7.49 7.58
CA THR A 22 -9.58 -8.89 7.18
C THR A 22 -9.02 -8.96 5.76
N TRP A 23 -8.53 -10.13 5.37
CA TRP A 23 -8.03 -10.33 4.00
C TRP A 23 -9.14 -10.22 2.95
N GLU A 24 -10.38 -10.56 3.30
CA GLU A 24 -11.53 -10.41 2.43
C GLU A 24 -11.83 -8.94 2.14
N LEU A 25 -11.79 -8.08 3.16
CA LEU A 25 -11.99 -6.63 3.02
C LEU A 25 -10.85 -6.00 2.20
N ILE A 26 -9.60 -6.31 2.55
CA ILE A 26 -8.43 -5.83 1.81
C ILE A 26 -8.51 -6.26 0.34
N ASN A 27 -8.91 -7.50 0.04
CA ASN A 27 -9.02 -7.99 -1.33
C ASN A 27 -10.18 -7.32 -2.11
N LYS A 28 -11.30 -7.02 -1.44
CA LYS A 28 -12.38 -6.24 -2.05
C LYS A 28 -11.86 -4.86 -2.44
N ASP A 29 -11.29 -4.13 -1.48
CA ASP A 29 -10.91 -2.74 -1.69
C ASP A 29 -9.70 -2.66 -2.64
N PHE A 30 -8.75 -3.59 -2.57
CA PHE A 30 -7.64 -3.63 -3.54
C PHE A 30 -8.13 -3.78 -4.99
N LYS A 31 -9.21 -4.55 -5.23
CA LYS A 31 -9.79 -4.68 -6.57
C LYS A 31 -10.49 -3.39 -7.02
N GLU A 32 -11.18 -2.71 -6.10
CA GLU A 32 -11.86 -1.44 -6.33
C GLU A 32 -10.84 -0.37 -6.77
N GLU A 33 -9.88 -0.06 -5.89
CA GLU A 33 -8.84 0.96 -6.15
C GLU A 33 -7.96 0.61 -7.37
N SER A 34 -7.69 -0.67 -7.61
CA SER A 34 -6.93 -1.08 -8.80
C SER A 34 -7.70 -0.83 -10.10
N ASN A 35 -9.03 -0.97 -10.10
CA ASN A 35 -9.85 -0.67 -11.26
C ASN A 35 -9.92 0.84 -11.50
N GLU A 36 -10.10 1.63 -10.44
CA GLU A 36 -10.12 3.10 -10.52
C GLU A 36 -8.77 3.64 -11.04
N MET A 37 -7.65 3.09 -10.55
CA MET A 37 -6.32 3.41 -11.10
C MET A 37 -6.20 3.09 -12.59
N LEU A 38 -6.75 1.96 -13.05
CA LEU A 38 -6.75 1.61 -14.48
C LEU A 38 -7.58 2.59 -15.30
N GLU A 39 -8.75 3.01 -14.79
CA GLU A 39 -9.60 4.02 -15.42
C GLU A 39 -8.87 5.38 -15.49
N ALA A 40 -8.25 5.82 -14.40
CA ALA A 40 -7.47 7.06 -14.36
C ALA A 40 -6.31 7.07 -15.37
N ILE A 41 -5.63 5.94 -15.54
CA ILE A 41 -4.59 5.77 -16.56
C ILE A 41 -5.17 5.91 -17.97
N GLN A 42 -6.33 5.30 -18.22
CA GLN A 42 -7.01 5.38 -19.53
C GLN A 42 -7.48 6.81 -19.85
N GLU A 43 -7.94 7.55 -18.85
CA GLU A 43 -8.31 8.97 -19.01
C GLU A 43 -7.10 9.89 -19.26
N GLY A 44 -5.89 9.47 -18.87
CA GLY A 44 -4.65 10.21 -19.09
C GLY A 44 -4.49 11.48 -18.22
N LYS A 45 -5.32 11.65 -17.18
CA LYS A 45 -5.26 12.81 -16.29
C LYS A 45 -4.28 12.56 -15.14
N LEU A 46 -3.11 13.20 -15.18
CA LEU A 46 -2.03 12.97 -14.22
C LEU A 46 -2.43 13.15 -12.74
N ILE A 47 -3.33 14.07 -12.43
CA ILE A 47 -3.81 14.29 -11.06
C ILE A 47 -4.68 13.12 -10.60
N HIS A 48 -5.59 12.65 -11.46
CA HIS A 48 -6.41 11.47 -11.19
C HIS A 48 -5.54 10.23 -11.00
N ILE A 49 -4.54 10.02 -11.87
CA ILE A 49 -3.58 8.92 -11.72
C ILE A 49 -2.85 8.99 -10.37
N ALA A 50 -2.48 10.19 -9.91
CA ALA A 50 -1.79 10.36 -8.65
C ALA A 50 -2.70 10.05 -7.44
N GLU A 51 -3.97 10.46 -7.50
CA GLU A 51 -5.01 10.13 -6.52
C GLU A 51 -5.15 8.61 -6.38
N GLU A 52 -5.50 7.93 -7.46
CA GLU A 52 -5.70 6.47 -7.45
C GLU A 52 -4.41 5.69 -7.11
N THR A 53 -3.24 6.24 -7.44
CA THR A 53 -1.96 5.66 -7.00
C THR A 53 -1.84 5.69 -5.48
N PHE A 54 -2.25 6.79 -4.84
CA PHE A 54 -2.20 6.90 -3.38
C PHE A 54 -3.24 6.00 -2.72
N ASP A 55 -4.40 5.80 -3.31
CA ASP A 55 -5.43 4.91 -2.74
C ASP A 55 -5.03 3.43 -2.81
N VAL A 56 -4.43 2.99 -3.92
CA VAL A 56 -3.80 1.66 -4.01
C VAL A 56 -2.68 1.49 -2.97
N ILE A 57 -1.84 2.52 -2.76
CA ILE A 57 -0.81 2.50 -1.71
C ILE A 57 -1.46 2.40 -0.32
N GLN A 58 -2.57 3.09 -0.08
CA GLN A 58 -3.30 3.07 1.18
C GLN A 58 -3.82 1.65 1.51
N VAL A 59 -4.30 0.92 0.51
CA VAL A 59 -4.68 -0.50 0.68
C VAL A 59 -3.46 -1.40 0.92
N CYS A 60 -2.32 -1.12 0.28
CA CYS A 60 -1.07 -1.82 0.57
C CYS A 60 -0.61 -1.59 2.02
N ILE A 61 -0.81 -0.38 2.57
CA ILE A 61 -0.47 -0.06 3.96
C ILE A 61 -1.37 -0.85 4.92
N ARG A 62 -2.67 -0.93 4.66
CA ARG A 62 -3.60 -1.79 5.42
C ARG A 62 -3.11 -3.24 5.46
N SER A 63 -2.66 -3.76 4.32
CA SER A 63 -2.05 -5.09 4.22
C SER A 63 -0.79 -5.25 5.08
N LEU A 64 0.12 -4.27 5.05
CA LEU A 64 1.33 -4.29 5.90
C LEU A 64 0.99 -4.27 7.38
N VAL A 65 0.00 -3.47 7.79
CA VAL A 65 -0.50 -3.41 9.17
C VAL A 65 -1.05 -4.78 9.59
N LEU A 66 -1.88 -5.42 8.76
CA LEU A 66 -2.44 -6.73 9.06
C LEU A 66 -1.36 -7.83 9.12
N LEU A 67 -0.39 -7.82 8.21
CA LEU A 67 0.77 -8.75 8.27
C LEU A 67 1.55 -8.59 9.58
N LYS A 68 1.83 -7.35 9.98
CA LYS A 68 2.52 -7.05 11.24
C LYS A 68 1.72 -7.54 12.45
N LYS A 69 0.39 -7.36 12.46
CA LYS A 69 -0.51 -7.90 13.50
C LYS A 69 -0.48 -9.42 13.57
N ASN A 70 -0.31 -10.09 12.43
CA ASN A 70 -0.15 -11.55 12.34
C ASN A 70 1.30 -12.02 12.62
N GLY A 71 2.17 -11.16 13.17
CA GLY A 71 3.51 -11.53 13.61
C GLY A 71 4.56 -11.64 12.50
N ILE A 72 4.24 -11.20 11.27
CA ILE A 72 5.19 -11.23 10.16
C ILE A 72 6.28 -10.16 10.35
N ASN A 73 7.54 -10.58 10.22
CA ASN A 73 8.67 -9.67 10.22
C ASN A 73 8.85 -9.02 8.84
N LEU A 74 8.20 -7.86 8.66
CA LEU A 74 8.22 -7.11 7.40
C LEU A 74 9.63 -6.69 6.93
N GLU A 75 10.58 -6.50 7.85
CA GLU A 75 11.96 -6.16 7.46
C GLU A 75 12.65 -7.34 6.77
N VAL A 76 12.44 -8.55 7.28
CA VAL A 76 12.98 -9.78 6.69
C VAL A 76 12.35 -10.01 5.31
N GLU A 77 11.03 -9.89 5.21
CA GLU A 77 10.31 -10.07 3.94
C GLU A 77 10.72 -9.03 2.89
N ASN A 78 10.88 -7.76 3.29
CA ASN A 78 11.38 -6.71 2.39
C ASN A 78 12.83 -6.98 1.93
N LYS A 79 13.70 -7.47 2.82
CA LYS A 79 15.07 -7.88 2.44
C LYS A 79 15.04 -9.02 1.42
N GLN A 80 14.18 -10.02 1.59
CA GLN A 80 14.03 -11.13 0.62
C GLN A 80 13.47 -10.65 -0.72
N HIS A 81 12.49 -9.76 -0.69
CA HIS A 81 11.95 -9.13 -1.90
C HIS A 81 13.04 -8.37 -2.69
N ASN A 82 13.82 -7.52 -2.03
CA ASN A 82 14.91 -6.78 -2.68
C ASN A 82 15.98 -7.71 -3.25
N LYS A 83 16.37 -8.77 -2.52
CA LYS A 83 17.28 -9.80 -3.04
C LYS A 83 16.75 -10.45 -4.32
N LYS A 84 15.44 -10.73 -4.40
CA LYS A 84 14.78 -11.28 -5.58
C LYS A 84 14.86 -10.32 -6.78
N LEU A 85 14.69 -9.01 -6.57
CA LEU A 85 14.83 -8.00 -7.64
C LEU A 85 16.26 -7.94 -8.17
N VAL A 86 17.26 -7.91 -7.28
CA VAL A 86 18.68 -7.93 -7.68
C VAL A 86 19.03 -9.21 -8.45
N LYS A 87 18.52 -10.38 -8.02
CA LYS A 87 18.69 -11.64 -8.78
C LYS A 87 18.08 -11.59 -10.18
N ARG A 88 17.00 -10.83 -10.37
CA ARG A 88 16.37 -10.56 -11.67
C ARG A 88 17.09 -9.46 -12.48
N ARG A 89 18.29 -9.05 -12.04
CA ARG A 89 19.15 -8.04 -12.66
C ARG A 89 18.58 -6.63 -12.68
N TRP A 90 17.65 -6.33 -11.77
CA TRP A 90 17.27 -4.95 -11.51
C TRP A 90 18.41 -4.20 -10.82
N ASN A 91 18.79 -3.05 -11.39
CA ASN A 91 19.71 -2.10 -10.77
C ASN A 91 18.88 -1.02 -10.08
N TYR A 92 19.02 -0.88 -8.77
CA TYR A 92 18.32 0.17 -8.03
C TYR A 92 19.02 1.52 -8.27
N LEU A 93 18.23 2.57 -8.51
CA LEU A 93 18.75 3.93 -8.66
C LEU A 93 18.81 4.66 -7.31
N ARG A 94 17.74 4.51 -6.51
CA ARG A 94 17.56 5.15 -5.19
C ARG A 94 16.66 4.26 -4.32
N PHE A 95 16.72 4.47 -3.01
CA PHE A 95 15.79 3.86 -2.06
C PHE A 95 14.64 4.82 -1.73
N ILE A 96 13.41 4.31 -1.80
CA ILE A 96 12.28 4.92 -1.11
C ILE A 96 12.24 4.31 0.29
N ARG A 97 12.31 5.14 1.32
CA ARG A 97 12.30 4.68 2.72
C ARG A 97 10.92 4.90 3.30
N VAL A 98 10.35 3.83 3.84
CA VAL A 98 9.10 3.87 4.61
C VAL A 98 9.47 3.64 6.07
N PHE A 99 9.00 4.52 6.94
CA PHE A 99 9.27 4.47 8.38
C PHE A 99 7.95 4.30 9.13
N TRP A 100 7.98 3.55 10.22
CA TRP A 100 6.87 3.44 11.15
C TRP A 100 7.09 4.50 12.23
N ASP A 101 6.59 5.72 11.99
CA ASP A 101 6.61 6.77 13.01
C ASP A 101 5.61 6.41 14.13
N LYS A 102 5.93 6.82 15.37
CA LYS A 102 5.06 6.66 16.55
C LYS A 102 4.17 7.87 16.75
#